data_AF-A0A971N1X4-F1
#
_entry.id   AF-A0A971N1X4-F1
#
_cell.length_a   1.000
_cell.length_b   1.000
_cell.length_c   1.000
_cell.angle_alpha   90.00
_cell.angle_beta   90.00
_cell.angle_gamma   90.00
#
_symmetry.space_group_name_H-M   'P 1'
#
loop_
_entity.id
_entity.type
_entity.pdbx_description
1 polymer ?
#
loop_
_entity_poly.entity_id
_entity_poly.type
_entity_poly.pdbx_seq_one_letter_code
_entity_poly.pdbx_strand_id
1 'polypeptide(L)'
;MSVLKGALIFGQSGGPTAVINASAAGVFQEALKQEAITEVYGAAHGIKGILEENFYDISKEDPYELELLKTTPSSALGSVRYKLKDAEEDETDYRRILEVFKKYNIRYFLYNGGNDSMDTCNKVSKYFQKVGYECRVMGVPKTIDNDLWGTDHCPGYGSAARYIATSIMEVYHDARVYDQGMITVLEIMGRNAGWLTASAALAANAGFGPDLIYLPEIPFDLDQFLDDVNEVYRRQNNVIVAVSEGIKDKNGKYISEYGRELAYRDSFGHVQLGGLAPTLVKILREKTSAKIRGIEFSLLQRCAAHLGSLTDVNEAALAGQMAVRYAVEGKTDYMVAFEREDGLEYKCKTKLVKLEEVANKEKKIPREWINEAGNGLKKEFIDYALPLIQGASSPPLENSLPRFAKLKKVKVSGASLNREPVTIGSK
;
A
#
# COMPACT_ATOMS: atom_id res chain seq x y z
N MET A 1 15.73 -25.03 23.05
CA MET A 1 16.54 -24.07 22.25
C MET A 1 16.65 -22.79 23.06
N SER A 2 17.84 -22.20 23.17
CA SER A 2 18.02 -20.91 23.85
C SER A 2 17.33 -19.80 23.07
N VAL A 3 16.65 -18.89 23.78
CA VAL A 3 16.02 -17.71 23.18
C VAL A 3 17.10 -16.81 22.57
N LEU A 4 16.96 -16.44 21.29
CA LEU A 4 17.89 -15.54 20.60
C LEU A 4 17.79 -14.15 21.22
N LYS A 5 18.89 -13.63 21.80
CA LYS A 5 18.89 -12.28 22.39
C LYS A 5 19.64 -11.28 21.52
N GLY A 6 19.03 -10.13 21.26
CA GLY A 6 19.67 -9.02 20.55
C GLY A 6 18.69 -7.92 20.14
N ALA A 7 19.18 -6.93 19.41
CA ALA A 7 18.40 -5.78 19.00
C ALA A 7 17.42 -6.14 17.87
N LEU A 8 16.30 -5.41 17.81
CA LEU A 8 15.37 -5.40 16.69
C LEU A 8 15.57 -4.13 15.87
N ILE A 9 15.61 -4.28 14.55
CA ILE A 9 15.52 -3.17 13.61
C ILE A 9 14.28 -3.28 12.73
N PHE A 10 13.57 -2.17 12.60
CA PHE A 10 12.38 -2.04 11.77
C PHE A 10 12.58 -0.98 10.69
N GLY A 11 12.11 -1.23 9.48
CA GLY A 11 12.12 -0.27 8.39
C GLY A 11 10.83 -0.26 7.59
N GLN A 12 10.48 0.90 7.04
CA GLN A 12 9.33 1.09 6.14
C GLN A 12 9.82 1.30 4.70
N SER A 13 9.07 0.79 3.73
CA SER A 13 9.50 0.77 2.32
C SER A 13 8.35 0.90 1.32
N GLY A 14 8.68 1.43 0.13
CA GLY A 14 7.74 1.61 -0.97
C GLY A 14 6.76 2.77 -0.78
N GLY A 15 5.66 2.73 -1.53
CA GLY A 15 4.57 3.71 -1.43
C GLY A 15 3.89 3.65 -0.05
N PRO A 16 3.72 4.80 0.64
CA PRO A 16 3.07 4.85 1.95
C PRO A 16 1.57 4.55 1.87
N THR A 17 0.97 4.32 3.04
CA THR A 17 -0.49 4.16 3.20
C THR A 17 -0.99 5.06 4.34
N ALA A 18 -2.31 5.07 4.58
CA ALA A 18 -2.91 5.75 5.72
C ALA A 18 -2.59 5.05 7.07
N VAL A 19 -2.16 3.78 7.03
CA VAL A 19 -2.04 2.90 8.21
C VAL A 19 -0.69 2.20 8.34
N ILE A 20 0.29 2.46 7.46
CA ILE A 20 1.64 1.85 7.57
C ILE A 20 2.31 2.16 8.92
N ASN A 21 1.96 3.30 9.53
CA ASN A 21 2.41 3.65 10.88
C ASN A 21 1.66 2.89 11.97
N ALA A 22 0.45 2.38 11.73
CA ALA A 22 -0.21 1.47 12.66
C ALA A 22 0.56 0.15 12.76
N SER A 23 1.05 -0.39 11.64
CA SER A 23 1.97 -1.52 11.65
C SER A 23 3.27 -1.22 12.38
N ALA A 24 3.85 -0.03 12.18
CA ALA A 24 5.02 0.41 12.93
C ALA A 24 4.74 0.47 14.45
N ALA A 25 3.61 1.05 14.86
CA ALA A 25 3.19 1.08 16.26
C ALA A 25 3.06 -0.33 16.85
N GLY A 26 2.45 -1.26 16.11
CA GLY A 26 2.35 -2.66 16.51
C GLY A 26 3.72 -3.32 16.72
N VAL A 27 4.66 -3.09 15.81
CA VAL A 27 6.05 -3.58 15.96
C VAL A 27 6.72 -2.96 17.17
N PHE A 28 6.73 -1.64 17.29
CA PHE A 28 7.44 -0.94 18.36
C PHE A 28 6.89 -1.28 19.74
N GLN A 29 5.57 -1.19 19.91
CA GLN A 29 4.93 -1.46 21.20
C GLN A 29 5.08 -2.92 21.63
N GLU A 30 5.08 -3.87 20.70
CA GLU A 30 5.34 -5.28 21.03
C GLU A 30 6.81 -5.51 21.31
N ALA A 31 7.73 -5.00 20.49
CA ALA A 31 9.17 -5.20 20.65
C ALA A 31 9.70 -4.67 21.99
N LEU A 32 9.21 -3.52 22.44
CA LEU A 32 9.58 -2.92 23.74
C LEU A 32 9.14 -3.76 24.95
N LYS A 33 8.24 -4.75 24.76
CA LYS A 33 7.76 -5.64 25.84
C LYS A 33 8.50 -6.99 25.88
N GLN A 34 9.29 -7.31 24.86
CA GLN A 34 9.89 -8.64 24.70
C GLN A 34 11.27 -8.70 25.37
N GLU A 35 11.43 -9.58 26.37
CA GLU A 35 12.72 -9.75 27.08
C GLU A 35 13.88 -10.23 26.18
N ALA A 36 13.55 -10.86 25.05
CA ALA A 36 14.52 -11.31 24.05
C ALA A 36 15.12 -10.14 23.25
N ILE A 37 14.41 -9.02 23.18
CA ILE A 37 14.78 -7.85 22.37
C ILE A 37 15.47 -6.84 23.29
N THR A 38 16.77 -6.62 23.06
CA THR A 38 17.57 -5.76 23.94
C THR A 38 17.42 -4.28 23.64
N GLU A 39 17.23 -3.94 22.36
CA GLU A 39 17.13 -2.58 21.85
C GLU A 39 16.15 -2.55 20.67
N VAL A 40 15.45 -1.44 20.47
CA VAL A 40 14.48 -1.27 19.38
C VAL A 40 14.85 -0.07 18.50
N TYR A 41 15.23 -0.36 17.26
CA TYR A 41 15.67 0.63 16.29
C TYR A 41 14.67 0.84 15.15
N GLY A 42 14.43 2.09 14.79
CA GLY A 42 13.77 2.48 13.54
C GLY A 42 14.79 2.94 12.51
N ALA A 43 14.84 2.29 11.35
CA ALA A 43 15.72 2.67 10.24
C ALA A 43 15.13 3.83 9.43
N ALA A 44 15.84 4.96 9.38
CA ALA A 44 15.43 6.10 8.57
C ALA A 44 15.45 5.74 7.08
N HIS A 45 14.34 5.94 6.37
CA HIS A 45 14.24 5.59 4.94
C HIS A 45 14.56 4.10 4.65
N GLY A 46 14.15 3.19 5.53
CA GLY A 46 14.20 1.75 5.29
C GLY A 46 15.62 1.18 5.12
N ILE A 47 15.83 0.32 4.12
CA ILE A 47 17.10 -0.39 3.90
C ILE A 47 18.27 0.56 3.67
N LYS A 48 18.02 1.76 3.11
CA LYS A 48 19.06 2.78 2.94
C LYS A 48 19.59 3.28 4.28
N GLY A 49 18.72 3.53 5.25
CA GLY A 49 19.13 3.87 6.61
C GLY A 49 19.95 2.77 7.29
N ILE A 50 19.70 1.50 6.94
CA ILE A 50 20.52 0.37 7.40
C ILE A 50 21.94 0.45 6.83
N LEU A 51 22.08 0.64 5.53
CA LEU A 51 23.38 0.78 4.87
C LEU A 51 24.17 1.99 5.39
N GLU A 52 23.47 3.08 5.72
CA GLU A 52 24.03 4.35 6.21
C GLU A 52 24.16 4.44 7.75
N GLU A 53 23.72 3.42 8.49
CA GLU A 53 23.69 3.41 9.97
C GLU A 53 22.87 4.59 10.58
N ASN A 54 21.80 5.00 9.92
CA ASN A 54 20.93 6.10 10.36
C ASN A 54 19.69 5.57 11.09
N PHE A 55 19.83 5.35 12.40
CA PHE A 55 18.82 4.73 13.25
C PHE A 55 18.26 5.68 14.30
N TYR A 56 16.97 5.52 14.58
CA TYR A 56 16.29 6.14 15.71
C TYR A 56 16.12 5.13 16.85
N ASP A 57 16.43 5.54 18.07
CA ASP A 57 16.17 4.78 19.29
C ASP A 57 14.71 4.95 19.69
N ILE A 58 13.92 3.91 19.47
CA ILE A 58 12.47 3.93 19.71
C ILE A 58 12.14 3.99 21.21
N SER A 59 13.04 3.54 22.08
CA SER A 59 12.84 3.60 23.54
C SER A 59 12.81 5.04 24.09
N LYS A 60 13.30 6.02 23.31
CA LYS A 60 13.31 7.45 23.68
C LYS A 60 12.05 8.19 23.23
N GLU A 61 11.21 7.55 22.43
CA GLU A 61 9.96 8.14 21.97
C GLU A 61 8.94 8.24 23.10
N ASP A 62 8.03 9.19 22.96
CA ASP A 62 6.91 9.33 23.88
C ASP A 62 5.86 8.23 23.59
N PRO A 63 5.41 7.45 24.60
CA PRO A 63 4.41 6.41 24.39
C PRO A 63 3.10 6.89 23.75
N TYR A 64 2.68 8.13 24.03
CA TYR A 64 1.50 8.74 23.41
C TYR A 64 1.73 9.00 21.91
N GLU A 65 2.91 9.48 21.53
CA GLU A 65 3.27 9.67 20.12
C GLU A 65 3.33 8.34 19.36
N LEU A 66 3.82 7.27 20.01
CA LEU A 66 3.82 5.92 19.45
C LEU A 66 2.41 5.36 19.25
N GLU A 67 1.47 5.65 20.15
CA GLU A 67 0.06 5.25 19.95
C GLU A 67 -0.58 6.02 18.80
N LEU A 68 -0.30 7.33 18.72
CA LEU A 68 -0.85 8.21 17.69
C LEU A 68 -0.34 7.89 16.27
N LEU A 69 0.73 7.10 16.14
CA LEU A 69 1.15 6.54 14.86
C LEU A 69 0.03 5.74 14.18
N LYS A 70 -0.86 5.09 14.95
CA LYS A 70 -1.98 4.30 14.39
C LYS A 70 -2.94 5.12 13.53
N THR A 71 -3.03 6.42 13.77
CA THR A 71 -3.87 7.36 13.02
C THR A 71 -3.06 8.44 12.29
N THR A 72 -1.75 8.22 12.12
CA THR A 72 -0.86 9.13 11.38
C THR A 72 -0.56 8.54 10.01
N PRO A 73 -0.95 9.22 8.90
CA PRO A 73 -0.71 8.70 7.56
C PRO A 73 0.76 8.78 7.19
N SER A 74 1.08 8.27 6.00
CA SER A 74 2.44 8.26 5.46
C SER A 74 3.39 7.37 6.26
N SER A 75 4.68 7.40 5.94
CA SER A 75 5.73 6.62 6.60
C SER A 75 6.48 7.49 7.61
N ALA A 76 6.30 7.27 8.91
CA ALA A 76 6.88 8.10 9.97
C ALA A 76 8.41 8.05 9.99
N LEU A 77 9.01 6.92 9.61
CA LEU A 77 10.46 6.75 9.49
C LEU A 77 11.02 7.25 8.15
N GLY A 78 10.17 7.78 7.26
CA GLY A 78 10.49 7.93 5.85
C GLY A 78 10.39 6.59 5.12
N SER A 79 10.52 6.62 3.79
CA SER A 79 10.48 5.42 2.95
C SER A 79 11.51 5.54 1.83
N VAL A 80 11.76 4.43 1.14
CA VAL A 80 12.68 4.34 0.00
C VAL A 80 12.14 3.35 -1.03
N ARG A 81 12.63 3.46 -2.25
CA ARG A 81 12.53 2.42 -3.29
C ARG A 81 13.95 2.04 -3.70
N TYR A 82 14.63 1.27 -2.86
CA TYR A 82 15.98 0.78 -3.15
C TYR A 82 15.91 -0.74 -3.29
N LYS A 83 16.33 -1.28 -4.45
CA LYS A 83 16.31 -2.71 -4.73
C LYS A 83 17.71 -3.28 -4.51
N LEU A 84 17.80 -4.31 -3.67
CA LEU A 84 19.02 -5.10 -3.56
C LEU A 84 19.15 -5.97 -4.81
N LYS A 85 20.32 -5.90 -5.46
CA LYS A 85 20.70 -6.87 -6.50
C LYS A 85 20.81 -8.26 -5.90
N ASP A 86 20.83 -9.28 -6.74
CA ASP A 86 21.07 -10.65 -6.26
C ASP A 86 22.48 -10.76 -5.70
N ALA A 87 22.65 -11.51 -4.60
CA ALA A 87 23.94 -11.59 -3.90
C ALA A 87 25.02 -12.29 -4.75
N GLU A 88 24.61 -13.12 -5.69
CA GLU A 88 25.44 -13.75 -6.71
C GLU A 88 25.99 -12.74 -7.74
N GLU A 89 25.26 -11.65 -8.00
CA GLU A 89 25.68 -10.58 -8.89
C GLU A 89 26.52 -9.52 -8.16
N ASP A 90 26.07 -9.08 -6.98
CA ASP A 90 26.71 -8.02 -6.19
C ASP A 90 26.40 -8.19 -4.69
N GLU A 91 27.39 -8.71 -3.96
CA GLU A 91 27.27 -8.99 -2.53
C GLU A 91 27.49 -7.75 -1.64
N THR A 92 27.80 -6.58 -2.22
CA THR A 92 28.29 -5.40 -1.49
C THR A 92 27.31 -4.95 -0.40
N ASP A 93 26.02 -4.80 -0.75
CA ASP A 93 25.00 -4.38 0.20
C ASP A 93 24.79 -5.41 1.31
N TYR A 94 24.83 -6.71 0.99
CA TYR A 94 24.63 -7.79 1.96
C TYR A 94 25.75 -7.86 2.98
N ARG A 95 27.00 -7.71 2.54
CA ARG A 95 28.17 -7.61 3.43
C ARG A 95 28.04 -6.41 4.35
N ARG A 96 27.63 -5.26 3.79
CA ARG A 96 27.41 -4.04 4.56
C ARG A 96 26.29 -4.22 5.60
N ILE A 97 25.16 -4.80 5.22
CA ILE A 97 24.05 -5.10 6.14
C ILE A 97 24.54 -6.02 7.27
N LEU A 98 25.30 -7.07 6.93
CA LEU A 98 25.86 -8.00 7.92
C LEU A 98 26.82 -7.32 8.90
N GLU A 99 27.70 -6.44 8.42
CA GLU A 99 28.61 -5.64 9.25
C GLU A 99 27.83 -4.79 10.27
N VAL A 100 26.83 -4.07 9.78
CA VAL A 100 25.96 -3.23 10.61
C VAL A 100 25.21 -4.09 11.64
N PHE A 101 24.64 -5.22 11.21
CA PHE A 101 23.88 -6.09 12.09
C PHE A 101 24.75 -6.69 13.20
N LYS A 102 25.99 -7.07 12.87
CA LYS A 102 26.99 -7.50 13.87
C LYS A 102 27.35 -6.37 14.84
N LYS A 103 27.62 -5.16 14.33
CA LYS A 103 27.99 -3.99 15.14
C LYS A 103 26.93 -3.64 16.19
N TYR A 104 25.66 -3.64 15.80
CA TYR A 104 24.54 -3.26 16.67
C TYR A 104 23.85 -4.46 17.34
N ASN A 105 24.44 -5.66 17.24
CA ASN A 105 23.86 -6.91 17.73
C ASN A 105 22.39 -7.12 17.27
N ILE A 106 22.08 -6.76 16.03
CA ILE A 106 20.74 -6.87 15.46
C ILE A 106 20.46 -8.34 15.14
N ARG A 107 19.49 -8.91 15.85
CA ARG A 107 19.07 -10.31 15.72
C ARG A 107 17.64 -10.47 15.20
N TYR A 108 16.91 -9.36 15.07
CA TYR A 108 15.56 -9.31 14.53
C TYR A 108 15.46 -8.22 13.48
N PHE A 109 15.07 -8.56 12.25
CA PHE A 109 14.85 -7.62 11.16
C PHE A 109 13.42 -7.74 10.65
N LEU A 110 12.64 -6.69 10.87
CA LEU A 110 11.27 -6.59 10.40
C LEU A 110 11.19 -5.51 9.34
N TYR A 111 10.66 -5.84 8.16
CA TYR A 111 10.57 -4.88 7.07
C TYR A 111 9.14 -4.76 6.56
N ASN A 112 8.62 -3.53 6.59
CA ASN A 112 7.23 -3.25 6.28
C ASN A 112 7.09 -2.66 4.88
N GLY A 113 6.47 -3.41 3.98
CA GLY A 113 6.32 -3.00 2.59
C GLY A 113 5.53 -3.98 1.73
N GLY A 114 5.61 -3.76 0.42
CA GLY A 114 4.94 -4.59 -0.60
C GLY A 114 5.87 -5.65 -1.18
N ASN A 115 5.61 -6.08 -2.43
CA ASN A 115 6.33 -7.16 -3.12
C ASN A 115 7.86 -6.99 -3.11
N ASP A 116 8.37 -5.81 -3.50
CA ASP A 116 9.82 -5.52 -3.50
C ASP A 116 10.45 -5.62 -2.09
N SER A 117 9.68 -5.36 -1.04
CA SER A 117 10.15 -5.45 0.35
C SER A 117 10.17 -6.89 0.84
N MET A 118 9.24 -7.72 0.38
CA MET A 118 9.26 -9.17 0.63
C MET A 118 10.43 -9.83 -0.10
N ASP A 119 10.75 -9.39 -1.33
CA ASP A 119 11.97 -9.80 -2.05
C ASP A 119 13.24 -9.42 -1.27
N THR A 120 13.32 -8.18 -0.76
CA THR A 120 14.43 -7.74 0.10
C THR A 120 14.58 -8.62 1.34
N CYS A 121 13.47 -8.93 2.03
CA CYS A 121 13.50 -9.81 3.20
C CYS A 121 13.99 -11.22 2.84
N ASN A 122 13.49 -11.78 1.73
CA ASN A 122 13.87 -13.11 1.25
C ASN A 122 15.39 -13.16 1.03
N LYS A 123 15.91 -12.23 0.24
CA LYS A 123 17.33 -12.13 -0.11
C LYS A 123 18.23 -11.99 1.13
N VAL A 124 17.88 -11.08 2.04
CA VAL A 124 18.63 -10.88 3.30
C VAL A 124 18.56 -12.14 4.17
N SER A 125 17.40 -12.81 4.26
CA SER A 125 17.26 -14.04 5.03
C SER A 125 18.12 -15.18 4.48
N LYS A 126 18.06 -15.44 3.17
CA LYS A 126 18.89 -16.48 2.52
C LYS A 126 20.38 -16.17 2.66
N TYR A 127 20.76 -14.90 2.52
CA TYR A 127 22.14 -14.47 2.71
C TYR A 127 22.65 -14.76 4.12
N PHE A 128 21.91 -14.37 5.16
CA PHE A 128 22.28 -14.63 6.56
C PHE A 128 22.37 -16.11 6.90
N GLN A 129 21.46 -16.93 6.35
CA GLN A 129 21.55 -18.39 6.47
C GLN A 129 22.83 -18.93 5.84
N LYS A 130 23.18 -18.48 4.63
CA LYS A 130 24.40 -18.88 3.90
C LYS A 130 25.68 -18.54 4.67
N VAL A 131 25.76 -17.38 5.32
CA VAL A 131 26.94 -16.95 6.08
C VAL A 131 26.92 -17.36 7.56
N GLY A 132 25.90 -18.10 8.00
CA GLY A 132 25.78 -18.58 9.38
C GLY A 132 25.54 -17.48 10.42
N TYR A 133 24.92 -16.37 10.03
CA TYR A 133 24.53 -15.32 10.97
C TYR A 133 23.09 -15.53 11.43
N GLU A 134 22.91 -15.84 12.72
CA GLU A 134 21.58 -16.05 13.27
C GLU A 134 20.82 -14.73 13.38
N CYS A 135 19.79 -14.54 12.55
CA CYS A 135 18.92 -13.37 12.55
C CYS A 135 17.52 -13.79 12.09
N ARG A 136 16.48 -13.31 12.78
CA ARG A 136 15.07 -13.55 12.44
C ARG A 136 14.60 -12.45 11.50
N VAL A 137 14.36 -12.81 10.25
CA VAL A 137 13.91 -11.89 9.21
C VAL A 137 12.42 -12.13 8.94
N MET A 138 11.60 -11.09 9.11
CA MET A 138 10.15 -11.15 8.96
C MET A 138 9.62 -10.01 8.09
N GLY A 139 8.71 -10.34 7.17
CA GLY A 139 7.96 -9.36 6.39
C GLY A 139 6.70 -8.89 7.12
N VAL A 140 6.48 -7.57 7.14
CA VAL A 140 5.23 -6.96 7.60
C VAL A 140 4.45 -6.45 6.37
N PRO A 141 3.27 -7.02 6.06
CA PRO A 141 2.57 -6.74 4.81
C PRO A 141 2.08 -5.30 4.74
N LYS A 142 2.24 -4.66 3.59
CA LYS A 142 1.64 -3.35 3.28
C LYS A 142 1.47 -3.18 1.79
N THR A 143 0.28 -2.78 1.34
CA THR A 143 0.03 -2.29 -0.03
C THR A 143 -1.41 -1.77 -0.12
N ILE A 144 -1.59 -0.61 -0.74
CA ILE A 144 -2.94 -0.11 -1.07
C ILE A 144 -3.51 -0.89 -2.26
N ASP A 145 -2.65 -1.44 -3.12
CA ASP A 145 -3.03 -2.17 -4.32
C ASP A 145 -3.61 -3.55 -4.00
N ASN A 146 -3.56 -3.97 -2.72
CA ASN A 146 -4.09 -5.24 -2.22
C ASN A 146 -3.58 -6.48 -2.97
N ASP A 147 -2.35 -6.43 -3.46
CA ASP A 147 -1.80 -7.34 -4.46
C ASP A 147 -0.78 -8.34 -3.90
N LEU A 148 -0.51 -8.36 -2.59
CA LEU A 148 0.37 -9.37 -1.99
C LEU A 148 -0.28 -10.76 -2.05
N TRP A 149 0.49 -11.73 -2.52
CA TRP A 149 0.06 -13.13 -2.59
C TRP A 149 -0.06 -13.79 -1.21
N GLY A 150 -1.00 -14.71 -1.06
CA GLY A 150 -1.16 -15.55 0.14
C GLY A 150 -1.88 -14.91 1.34
N THR A 151 -2.24 -13.62 1.26
CA THR A 151 -3.02 -12.91 2.27
C THR A 151 -4.42 -12.56 1.76
N ASP A 152 -5.44 -12.66 2.62
CA ASP A 152 -6.84 -12.28 2.31
C ASP A 152 -6.90 -10.84 1.81
N HIS A 153 -6.28 -9.92 2.55
CA HIS A 153 -6.17 -8.50 2.21
C HIS A 153 -4.83 -7.93 2.72
N CYS A 154 -4.55 -6.69 2.36
CA CYS A 154 -3.31 -6.00 2.73
C CYS A 154 -3.58 -4.74 3.56
N PRO A 155 -2.79 -4.49 4.63
CA PRO A 155 -2.85 -3.24 5.37
C PRO A 155 -2.67 -2.00 4.47
N GLY A 156 -3.63 -1.09 4.58
CA GLY A 156 -3.77 0.14 3.78
C GLY A 156 -4.84 0.07 2.70
N TYR A 157 -5.23 -1.13 2.26
CA TYR A 157 -6.30 -1.28 1.27
C TYR A 157 -7.65 -0.83 1.83
N GLY A 158 -8.04 -1.30 3.02
CA GLY A 158 -9.35 -1.00 3.60
C GLY A 158 -9.60 0.50 3.78
N SER A 159 -8.61 1.25 4.27
CA SER A 159 -8.72 2.70 4.42
C SER A 159 -8.76 3.42 3.06
N ALA A 160 -7.97 2.98 2.08
CA ALA A 160 -8.00 3.56 0.73
C ALA A 160 -9.35 3.29 0.03
N ALA A 161 -9.85 2.05 0.15
CA ALA A 161 -11.14 1.63 -0.37
C ALA A 161 -12.29 2.44 0.23
N ARG A 162 -12.24 2.68 1.55
CA ARG A 162 -13.22 3.53 2.25
C ARG A 162 -13.19 4.97 1.73
N TYR A 163 -12.00 5.56 1.57
CA TYR A 163 -11.86 6.90 1.01
C TYR A 163 -12.47 6.97 -0.38
N ILE A 164 -12.11 6.02 -1.27
CA ILE A 164 -12.61 5.98 -2.64
C ILE A 164 -14.13 5.92 -2.66
N ALA A 165 -14.73 4.98 -1.93
CA ALA A 165 -16.17 4.82 -1.89
C ALA A 165 -16.86 6.10 -1.36
N THR A 166 -16.38 6.65 -0.25
CA THR A 166 -16.98 7.84 0.38
C THR A 166 -16.89 9.06 -0.54
N SER A 167 -15.73 9.33 -1.11
CA SER A 167 -15.54 10.46 -2.04
C SER A 167 -16.40 10.34 -3.29
N ILE A 168 -16.64 9.11 -3.78
CA ILE A 168 -17.55 8.89 -4.91
C ILE A 168 -18.99 9.21 -4.52
N MET A 169 -19.43 8.82 -3.32
CA MET A 169 -20.77 9.17 -2.84
C MET A 169 -20.96 10.70 -2.73
N GLU A 170 -19.92 11.42 -2.30
CA GLU A 170 -19.95 12.89 -2.27
C GLU A 170 -19.99 13.50 -3.67
N VAL A 171 -19.16 12.99 -4.58
CA VAL A 171 -19.18 13.40 -6.00
C VAL A 171 -20.51 13.07 -6.66
N TYR A 172 -21.16 11.97 -6.29
CA TYR A 172 -22.46 11.58 -6.82
C TYR A 172 -23.52 12.67 -6.59
N HIS A 173 -23.53 13.27 -5.39
CA HIS A 173 -24.41 14.39 -5.08
C HIS A 173 -24.08 15.65 -5.89
N ASP A 174 -22.81 16.04 -5.96
CA ASP A 174 -22.37 17.24 -6.72
C ASP A 174 -22.65 17.09 -8.22
N ALA A 175 -22.38 15.90 -8.78
CA ALA A 175 -22.52 15.64 -10.19
C ALA A 175 -23.99 15.66 -10.68
N ARG A 176 -24.97 15.57 -9.77
CA ARG A 176 -26.40 15.46 -10.07
C ARG A 176 -27.22 16.67 -9.61
N VAL A 177 -26.57 17.77 -9.19
CA VAL A 177 -27.26 18.95 -8.65
C VAL A 177 -27.87 19.87 -9.72
N TYR A 178 -27.40 19.81 -10.97
CA TYR A 178 -27.82 20.70 -12.05
C TYR A 178 -28.71 20.00 -13.08
N ASP A 179 -29.64 20.76 -13.69
CA ASP A 179 -30.49 20.28 -14.79
C ASP A 179 -29.68 19.92 -16.05
N GLN A 180 -28.54 20.59 -16.25
CA GLN A 180 -27.60 20.24 -17.31
C GLN A 180 -26.80 19.01 -16.90
N GLY A 181 -27.02 17.93 -17.66
CA GLY A 181 -26.32 16.67 -17.53
C GLY A 181 -24.80 16.76 -17.62
N MET A 182 -24.11 15.86 -16.91
CA MET A 182 -22.65 15.80 -16.87
C MET A 182 -22.11 14.37 -16.91
N ILE A 183 -20.98 14.20 -17.61
CA ILE A 183 -20.14 12.99 -17.56
C ILE A 183 -18.95 13.30 -16.65
N THR A 184 -18.75 12.48 -15.62
CA THR A 184 -17.66 12.62 -14.65
C THR A 184 -16.78 11.39 -14.70
N VAL A 185 -15.49 11.57 -14.99
CA VAL A 185 -14.48 10.50 -15.06
C VAL A 185 -13.59 10.60 -13.82
N LEU A 186 -13.57 9.52 -13.02
CA LEU A 186 -12.82 9.41 -11.77
C LEU A 186 -11.61 8.50 -11.99
N GLU A 187 -10.41 9.07 -12.04
CA GLU A 187 -9.15 8.34 -12.11
C GLU A 187 -8.70 7.91 -10.71
N ILE A 188 -8.59 6.60 -10.54
CA ILE A 188 -8.28 5.93 -9.27
C ILE A 188 -6.96 5.16 -9.44
N MET A 189 -6.15 5.09 -8.37
CA MET A 189 -4.87 4.38 -8.42
C MET A 189 -5.07 2.87 -8.64
N GLY A 190 -4.02 2.20 -9.12
CA GLY A 190 -4.00 0.74 -9.29
C GLY A 190 -3.34 0.38 -10.62
N ARG A 191 -2.02 0.19 -10.60
CA ARG A 191 -1.23 -0.01 -11.84
C ARG A 191 -1.48 -1.37 -12.50
N ASN A 192 -1.36 -2.45 -11.74
CA ASN A 192 -1.39 -3.83 -12.25
C ASN A 192 -2.65 -4.60 -11.85
N ALA A 193 -3.36 -4.12 -10.82
CA ALA A 193 -4.56 -4.74 -10.27
C ALA A 193 -5.61 -3.67 -9.92
N GLY A 194 -6.88 -4.02 -10.11
CA GLY A 194 -8.02 -3.12 -10.02
C GLY A 194 -8.63 -2.94 -8.64
N TRP A 195 -8.02 -3.46 -7.56
CA TRP A 195 -8.64 -3.53 -6.23
C TRP A 195 -9.18 -2.19 -5.69
N LEU A 196 -8.42 -1.12 -5.87
CA LEU A 196 -8.83 0.23 -5.48
C LEU A 196 -9.97 0.75 -6.34
N THR A 197 -9.89 0.59 -7.66
CA THR A 197 -10.97 1.02 -8.56
C THR A 197 -12.25 0.21 -8.34
N ALA A 198 -12.12 -1.08 -8.07
CA ALA A 198 -13.23 -1.97 -7.75
C ALA A 198 -13.98 -1.50 -6.49
N SER A 199 -13.29 -0.89 -5.50
CA SER A 199 -13.94 -0.40 -4.28
C SER A 199 -14.95 0.72 -4.54
N ALA A 200 -14.94 1.34 -5.73
CA ALA A 200 -16.01 2.22 -6.18
C ALA A 200 -17.39 1.54 -6.20
N ALA A 201 -17.43 0.22 -6.37
CA ALA A 201 -18.66 -0.57 -6.30
C ALA A 201 -19.32 -0.53 -4.90
N LEU A 202 -18.56 -0.25 -3.83
CA LEU A 202 -19.14 -0.07 -2.49
C LEU A 202 -20.03 1.18 -2.42
N ALA A 203 -19.68 2.25 -3.14
CA ALA A 203 -20.54 3.43 -3.28
C ALA A 203 -21.83 3.09 -4.05
N ALA A 204 -21.72 2.24 -5.10
CA ALA A 204 -22.87 1.78 -5.87
C ALA A 204 -23.81 0.91 -5.02
N ASN A 205 -23.23 0.02 -4.20
CA ASN A 205 -23.98 -0.78 -3.24
C ASN A 205 -24.73 0.09 -2.19
N ALA A 206 -24.19 1.26 -1.84
CA ALA A 206 -24.86 2.24 -0.98
C ALA A 206 -25.91 3.09 -1.72
N GLY A 207 -26.05 2.96 -3.05
CA GLY A 207 -26.99 3.69 -3.88
C GLY A 207 -26.47 5.01 -4.48
N PHE A 208 -25.19 5.33 -4.30
CA PHE A 208 -24.58 6.61 -4.69
C PHE A 208 -23.24 6.41 -5.41
N GLY A 209 -23.16 5.41 -6.28
CA GLY A 209 -21.91 4.98 -6.92
C GLY A 209 -21.73 5.42 -8.36
N PRO A 210 -20.63 4.98 -8.99
CA PRO A 210 -20.45 5.16 -10.42
C PRO A 210 -21.43 4.29 -11.21
N ASP A 211 -21.71 4.73 -12.43
CA ASP A 211 -22.51 3.98 -13.39
C ASP A 211 -21.68 2.92 -14.13
N LEU A 212 -20.38 3.17 -14.32
CA LEU A 212 -19.44 2.30 -15.01
C LEU A 212 -18.12 2.20 -14.23
N ILE A 213 -17.53 1.00 -14.18
CA ILE A 213 -16.26 0.71 -13.48
C ILE A 213 -15.33 -0.09 -14.39
N TYR A 214 -14.18 0.48 -14.76
CA TYR A 214 -13.20 -0.18 -15.63
C TYR A 214 -11.90 -0.50 -14.89
N LEU A 215 -11.53 -1.78 -14.91
CA LEU A 215 -10.39 -2.35 -14.19
C LEU A 215 -9.26 -2.77 -15.15
N PRO A 216 -7.99 -2.76 -14.72
CA PRO A 216 -6.85 -3.17 -15.55
C PRO A 216 -6.84 -4.67 -15.88
N GLU A 217 -7.66 -5.49 -15.21
CA GLU A 217 -7.84 -6.91 -15.49
C GLU A 217 -8.52 -7.19 -16.84
N ILE A 218 -9.28 -6.24 -17.38
CA ILE A 218 -9.95 -6.36 -18.68
C ILE A 218 -9.29 -5.39 -19.68
N PRO A 219 -8.89 -5.87 -20.87
CA PRO A 219 -8.43 -4.98 -21.93
C PRO A 219 -9.48 -3.91 -22.23
N PHE A 220 -9.09 -2.65 -22.15
CA PHE A 220 -9.95 -1.51 -22.37
C PHE A 220 -10.24 -1.34 -23.87
N ASP A 221 -11.52 -1.36 -24.22
CA ASP A 221 -12.00 -1.07 -25.57
C ASP A 221 -12.59 0.35 -25.58
N LEU A 222 -11.96 1.23 -26.35
CA LEU A 222 -12.35 2.64 -26.39
C LEU A 222 -13.70 2.86 -27.05
N ASP A 223 -14.02 2.07 -28.08
CA ASP A 223 -15.28 2.23 -28.81
C ASP A 223 -16.44 1.73 -27.93
N GLN A 224 -16.27 0.57 -27.28
CA GLN A 224 -17.25 0.06 -26.31
C GLN A 224 -17.44 1.03 -25.13
N PHE A 225 -16.36 1.63 -24.62
CA PHE A 225 -16.43 2.64 -23.57
C PHE A 225 -17.30 3.85 -23.98
N LEU A 226 -17.12 4.34 -25.20
CA LEU A 226 -17.91 5.46 -25.72
C LEU A 226 -19.40 5.09 -25.84
N ASP A 227 -19.69 3.87 -26.31
CA ASP A 227 -21.05 3.37 -26.42
C ASP A 227 -21.72 3.21 -25.05
N ASP A 228 -21.04 2.61 -24.08
CA ASP A 228 -21.51 2.45 -22.69
C ASP A 228 -21.84 3.83 -22.08
N VAL A 229 -20.93 4.79 -22.18
CA VAL A 229 -21.13 6.16 -21.66
C VAL A 229 -22.32 6.84 -22.34
N ASN A 230 -22.45 6.72 -23.66
CA ASN A 230 -23.55 7.34 -24.41
C ASN A 230 -24.90 6.70 -24.09
N GLU A 231 -24.95 5.38 -23.85
CA GLU A 231 -26.17 4.69 -23.42
C GLU A 231 -26.63 5.19 -22.05
N VAL A 232 -25.73 5.20 -21.07
CA VAL A 232 -26.05 5.66 -19.72
C VAL A 232 -26.46 7.14 -19.74
N TYR A 233 -25.72 7.98 -20.47
CA TYR A 233 -26.02 9.42 -20.56
C TYR A 233 -27.41 9.67 -21.17
N ARG A 234 -27.80 8.94 -22.23
CA ARG A 234 -29.15 9.05 -22.83
C ARG A 234 -30.26 8.66 -21.85
N ARG A 235 -30.01 7.69 -20.96
CA ARG A 235 -31.02 7.18 -20.01
C ARG A 235 -31.28 8.13 -18.84
N GLN A 236 -30.24 8.74 -18.28
CA GLN A 236 -30.37 9.47 -17.01
C GLN A 236 -29.70 10.85 -17.00
N ASN A 237 -29.23 11.32 -18.16
CA ASN A 237 -28.60 12.62 -18.38
C ASN A 237 -27.30 12.83 -17.57
N ASN A 238 -26.83 11.87 -16.79
CA ASN A 238 -25.59 11.96 -16.02
C ASN A 238 -24.86 10.62 -16.03
N VAL A 239 -23.53 10.67 -16.04
CA VAL A 239 -22.68 9.48 -16.01
C VAL A 239 -21.53 9.72 -15.05
N ILE A 240 -21.28 8.76 -14.15
CA ILE A 240 -20.06 8.72 -13.35
C ILE A 240 -19.30 7.44 -13.73
N VAL A 241 -18.06 7.60 -14.14
CA VAL A 241 -17.17 6.50 -14.52
C VAL A 241 -16.04 6.43 -13.50
N ALA A 242 -15.86 5.28 -12.86
CA ALA A 242 -14.65 4.96 -12.09
C ALA A 242 -13.68 4.18 -12.99
N VAL A 243 -12.46 4.66 -13.12
CA VAL A 243 -11.46 4.06 -14.01
C VAL A 243 -10.10 3.99 -13.34
N SER A 244 -9.47 2.83 -13.43
CA SER A 244 -8.11 2.62 -12.96
C SER A 244 -7.10 3.34 -13.85
N GLU A 245 -6.13 4.03 -13.26
CA GLU A 245 -4.97 4.60 -13.98
C GLU A 245 -4.20 3.55 -14.80
N GLY A 246 -4.33 2.27 -14.45
CA GLY A 246 -3.61 1.14 -15.03
C GLY A 246 -4.27 0.49 -16.25
N ILE A 247 -5.40 0.99 -16.74
CA ILE A 247 -6.08 0.39 -17.90
C ILE A 247 -5.22 0.42 -19.16
N LYS A 248 -5.29 -0.67 -19.92
CA LYS A 248 -4.53 -0.90 -21.15
C LYS A 248 -5.44 -1.38 -22.26
N ASP A 249 -5.14 -1.02 -23.49
CA ASP A 249 -5.82 -1.59 -24.65
C ASP A 249 -5.46 -3.07 -24.87
N LYS A 250 -6.08 -3.69 -25.88
CA LYS A 250 -5.80 -5.08 -26.30
C LYS A 250 -4.34 -5.35 -26.71
N ASN A 251 -3.57 -4.30 -27.03
CA ASN A 251 -2.15 -4.39 -27.37
C ASN A 251 -1.25 -4.18 -26.15
N GLY A 252 -1.82 -3.98 -24.96
CA GLY A 252 -1.09 -3.72 -23.73
C GLY A 252 -0.59 -2.28 -23.57
N LYS A 253 -1.02 -1.35 -24.43
CA LYS A 253 -0.63 0.07 -24.32
C LYS A 253 -1.53 0.77 -23.31
N TYR A 254 -0.93 1.55 -22.40
CA TYR A 254 -1.69 2.34 -21.43
C TYR A 254 -2.52 3.41 -22.14
N ILE A 255 -3.78 3.55 -21.72
CA ILE A 255 -4.68 4.57 -22.30
C ILE A 255 -4.20 5.99 -21.96
N SER A 256 -3.53 6.18 -20.81
CA SER A 256 -2.93 7.46 -20.43
C SER A 256 -1.84 7.94 -21.40
N GLU A 257 -1.25 7.06 -22.20
CA GLU A 257 -0.26 7.37 -23.24
C GLU A 257 -0.89 7.77 -24.59
N TYR A 258 -2.21 7.66 -24.74
CA TYR A 258 -2.86 8.03 -25.99
C TYR A 258 -2.68 9.54 -26.24
N GLY A 259 -2.10 9.88 -27.38
CA GLY A 259 -1.80 11.27 -27.74
C GLY A 259 -0.57 11.89 -27.04
N ARG A 260 0.27 11.11 -26.36
CA ARG A 260 1.58 11.55 -25.82
C ARG A 260 2.71 10.81 -26.55
N GLU A 261 3.56 11.55 -27.27
CA GLU A 261 4.69 10.96 -28.01
C GLU A 261 5.88 10.54 -27.10
N LEU A 262 5.92 11.04 -25.85
CA LEU A 262 6.97 10.77 -24.87
C LEU A 262 6.37 10.43 -23.51
N ALA A 263 6.23 9.13 -23.21
CA ALA A 263 5.88 8.67 -21.86
C ALA A 263 7.14 8.71 -20.96
N TYR A 264 7.08 9.47 -19.87
CA TYR A 264 8.16 9.51 -18.89
C TYR A 264 8.18 8.17 -18.13
N ARG A 265 9.35 7.53 -18.05
CA ARG A 265 9.56 6.30 -17.27
C ARG A 265 10.27 6.66 -15.97
N ASP A 266 9.85 6.07 -14.87
CA ASP A 266 10.54 6.23 -13.59
C ASP A 266 11.87 5.45 -13.57
N SER A 267 12.63 5.59 -12.47
CA SER A 267 13.92 4.92 -12.25
C SER A 267 13.84 3.39 -12.22
N PHE A 268 12.64 2.79 -12.30
CA PHE A 268 12.39 1.35 -12.36
C PHE A 268 11.97 0.90 -13.76
N GLY A 269 11.98 1.80 -14.75
CA GLY A 269 11.53 1.50 -16.11
C GLY A 269 10.01 1.43 -16.25
N HIS A 270 9.26 1.73 -15.18
CA HIS A 270 7.81 1.78 -15.20
C HIS A 270 7.33 3.11 -15.79
N VAL A 271 6.32 3.06 -16.66
CA VAL A 271 5.63 4.27 -17.16
C VAL A 271 5.09 5.06 -15.98
N GLN A 272 5.39 6.35 -15.88
CA GLN A 272 4.78 7.21 -14.88
C GLN A 272 3.27 7.32 -15.18
N LEU A 273 2.46 6.78 -14.28
CA LEU A 273 1.01 6.86 -14.37
C LEU A 273 0.51 8.23 -13.92
N GLY A 274 -0.67 8.60 -14.39
CA GLY A 274 -1.27 9.91 -14.21
C GLY A 274 -1.72 10.55 -15.53
N GLY A 275 -2.86 11.21 -15.48
CA GLY A 275 -3.42 11.94 -16.61
C GLY A 275 -4.32 11.09 -17.50
N LEU A 276 -4.79 9.94 -17.02
CA LEU A 276 -5.81 9.15 -17.72
C LEU A 276 -7.14 9.92 -17.83
N ALA A 277 -7.62 10.51 -16.74
CA ALA A 277 -8.85 11.31 -16.73
C ALA A 277 -8.77 12.44 -17.75
N PRO A 278 -7.73 13.30 -17.78
CA PRO A 278 -7.54 14.28 -18.86
C PRO A 278 -7.60 13.69 -20.28
N THR A 279 -6.98 12.52 -20.51
CA THR A 279 -7.01 11.86 -21.82
C THR A 279 -8.42 11.42 -22.20
N LEU A 280 -9.15 10.74 -21.32
CA LEU A 280 -10.53 10.33 -21.56
C LEU A 280 -11.48 11.52 -21.71
N VAL A 281 -11.28 12.59 -20.93
CA VAL A 281 -12.04 13.84 -21.04
C VAL A 281 -11.88 14.45 -22.44
N LYS A 282 -10.64 14.48 -22.96
CA LYS A 282 -10.38 14.98 -24.33
C LYS A 282 -11.13 14.14 -25.36
N ILE A 283 -11.02 12.81 -25.28
CA ILE A 283 -11.67 11.89 -26.23
C ILE A 283 -13.20 12.04 -26.18
N LEU A 284 -13.79 12.10 -24.97
CA LEU A 284 -15.23 12.29 -24.81
C LEU A 284 -15.69 13.61 -25.41
N ARG A 285 -14.96 14.72 -25.22
CA ARG A 285 -15.33 16.04 -25.79
C ARG A 285 -15.39 16.06 -27.31
N GLU A 286 -14.59 15.23 -27.98
CA GLU A 286 -14.62 15.11 -29.44
C GLU A 286 -15.84 14.33 -29.94
N LYS A 287 -16.53 13.60 -29.05
CA LYS A 287 -17.62 12.67 -29.39
C LYS A 287 -18.99 13.05 -28.81
N THR A 288 -19.04 13.95 -27.83
CA THR A 288 -20.28 14.38 -27.17
C THR A 288 -20.25 15.87 -26.82
N SER A 289 -21.43 16.50 -26.83
CA SER A 289 -21.65 17.88 -26.39
C SER A 289 -21.94 18.01 -24.88
N ALA A 290 -21.94 16.89 -24.14
CA ALA A 290 -22.17 16.88 -22.70
C ALA A 290 -21.09 17.68 -21.95
N LYS A 291 -21.46 18.24 -20.80
CA LYS A 291 -20.47 18.77 -19.86
C LYS A 291 -19.63 17.61 -19.34
N ILE A 292 -18.30 17.72 -19.38
CA ILE A 292 -17.41 16.64 -18.97
C ILE A 292 -16.41 17.16 -17.92
N ARG A 293 -16.25 16.39 -16.83
CA ARG A 293 -15.30 16.64 -15.76
C ARG A 293 -14.41 15.42 -15.51
N GLY A 294 -13.11 15.63 -15.37
CA GLY A 294 -12.18 14.62 -14.88
C GLY A 294 -11.77 14.95 -13.45
N ILE A 295 -11.71 13.94 -12.58
CA ILE A 295 -11.22 14.06 -11.21
C ILE A 295 -10.17 12.97 -10.99
N GLU A 296 -8.98 13.37 -10.56
CA GLU A 296 -7.91 12.44 -10.21
C GLU A 296 -7.81 12.36 -8.69
N PHE A 297 -8.04 11.18 -8.11
CA PHE A 297 -7.90 11.01 -6.66
C PHE A 297 -6.44 11.05 -6.21
N SER A 298 -5.53 10.57 -7.08
CA SER A 298 -4.08 10.69 -6.91
C SER A 298 -3.62 10.28 -5.50
N LEU A 299 -2.76 11.08 -4.88
CA LEU A 299 -2.18 10.81 -3.57
C LEU A 299 -3.19 10.76 -2.41
N LEU A 300 -4.34 11.44 -2.50
CA LEU A 300 -5.26 11.57 -1.36
C LEU A 300 -5.80 10.22 -0.90
N GLN A 301 -6.08 9.31 -1.84
CA GLN A 301 -6.62 7.99 -1.53
C GLN A 301 -5.70 7.10 -0.69
N ARG A 302 -4.39 7.38 -0.66
CA ARG A 302 -3.43 6.58 0.13
C ARG A 302 -2.97 7.27 1.42
N CYS A 303 -3.44 8.48 1.71
CA CYS A 303 -3.05 9.22 2.93
C CYS A 303 -4.23 9.78 3.73
N ALA A 304 -5.46 9.37 3.42
CA ALA A 304 -6.70 9.81 4.06
C ALA A 304 -6.93 9.20 5.47
N ALA A 305 -5.99 9.38 6.41
CA ALA A 305 -6.15 8.89 7.79
C ALA A 305 -7.29 9.58 8.55
N HIS A 306 -7.78 10.74 8.08
CA HIS A 306 -8.96 11.40 8.63
C HIS A 306 -10.25 10.57 8.48
N LEU A 307 -10.24 9.59 7.57
CA LEU A 307 -11.35 8.68 7.27
C LEU A 307 -10.86 7.22 7.28
N GLY A 308 -9.92 6.87 8.18
CA GLY A 308 -9.37 5.52 8.25
C GLY A 308 -10.42 4.47 8.56
N SER A 309 -10.30 3.27 7.98
CA SER A 309 -11.10 2.12 8.42
C SER A 309 -10.55 1.63 9.76
N LEU A 310 -11.42 1.43 10.76
CA LEU A 310 -11.00 0.88 12.04
C LEU A 310 -10.50 -0.57 11.90
N THR A 311 -11.16 -1.37 11.05
CA THR A 311 -10.71 -2.71 10.68
C THR A 311 -9.27 -2.68 10.17
N ASP A 312 -8.99 -1.87 9.14
CA ASP A 312 -7.66 -1.76 8.53
C ASP A 312 -6.60 -1.24 9.51
N VAL A 313 -6.92 -0.26 10.36
CA VAL A 313 -6.00 0.26 11.38
C VAL A 313 -5.65 -0.81 12.42
N ASN A 314 -6.64 -1.55 12.91
CA ASN A 314 -6.43 -2.61 13.90
C ASN A 314 -5.65 -3.78 13.32
N GLU A 315 -5.98 -4.22 12.12
CA GLU A 315 -5.29 -5.32 11.44
C GLU A 315 -3.86 -4.91 11.04
N ALA A 316 -3.64 -3.67 10.60
CA ALA A 316 -2.29 -3.15 10.37
C ALA A 316 -1.42 -3.23 11.64
N ALA A 317 -1.94 -2.80 12.79
CA ALA A 317 -1.24 -2.90 14.07
C ALA A 317 -1.02 -4.35 14.51
N LEU A 318 -2.03 -5.21 14.31
CA LEU A 318 -1.94 -6.64 14.60
C LEU A 318 -0.84 -7.33 13.76
N ALA A 319 -0.72 -7.00 12.47
CA ALA A 319 0.34 -7.55 11.62
C ALA A 319 1.73 -7.21 12.15
N GLY A 320 1.95 -5.97 12.58
CA GLY A 320 3.20 -5.53 13.19
C GLY A 320 3.50 -6.26 14.50
N GLN A 321 2.51 -6.34 15.39
CA GLN A 321 2.62 -7.07 16.65
C GLN A 321 2.96 -8.55 16.44
N MET A 322 2.23 -9.23 15.56
CA MET A 322 2.42 -10.66 15.31
C MET A 322 3.76 -10.95 14.63
N ALA A 323 4.28 -10.05 13.78
CA ALA A 323 5.60 -10.21 13.20
C ALA A 323 6.70 -10.29 14.27
N VAL A 324 6.61 -9.46 15.32
CA VAL A 324 7.55 -9.51 16.46
C VAL A 324 7.41 -10.81 17.22
N ARG A 325 6.18 -11.20 17.58
CA ARG A 325 5.92 -12.44 18.33
C ARG A 325 6.42 -13.67 17.62
N TYR A 326 6.08 -13.83 16.34
CA TYR A 326 6.56 -14.95 15.54
C TYR A 326 8.09 -14.96 15.43
N ALA A 327 8.73 -13.78 15.30
CA ALA A 327 10.19 -13.71 15.27
C ALA A 327 10.82 -14.20 16.60
N VAL A 328 10.28 -13.77 17.74
CA VAL A 328 10.72 -14.20 19.08
C VAL A 328 10.47 -15.70 19.31
N GLU A 329 9.38 -16.25 18.76
CA GLU A 329 9.10 -17.70 18.72
C GLU A 329 10.04 -18.48 17.80
N GLY A 330 10.99 -17.81 17.14
CA GLY A 330 12.00 -18.42 16.29
C GLY A 330 11.60 -18.56 14.82
N LYS A 331 10.50 -17.95 14.39
CA LYS A 331 10.15 -17.90 12.96
C LYS A 331 11.05 -16.90 12.23
N THR A 332 11.42 -17.24 11.01
CA THR A 332 12.21 -16.40 10.09
C THR A 332 11.89 -16.84 8.67
N ASP A 333 12.10 -15.96 7.71
CA ASP A 333 11.82 -16.22 6.28
C ASP A 333 10.32 -16.29 5.95
N TYR A 334 9.50 -15.55 6.73
CA TYR A 334 8.06 -15.46 6.54
C TYR A 334 7.57 -14.01 6.51
N MET A 335 6.47 -13.80 5.80
CA MET A 335 5.60 -12.63 5.92
C MET A 335 4.41 -12.99 6.81
N VAL A 336 3.97 -12.06 7.66
CA VAL A 336 2.65 -12.15 8.30
C VAL A 336 1.56 -11.94 7.25
N ALA A 337 0.52 -12.77 7.26
CA ALA A 337 -0.60 -12.68 6.35
C ALA A 337 -1.93 -12.85 7.10
N PHE A 338 -3.02 -12.49 6.44
CA PHE A 338 -4.37 -12.59 6.95
C PHE A 338 -5.11 -13.78 6.33
N GLU A 339 -5.83 -14.51 7.17
CA GLU A 339 -6.72 -15.60 6.77
C GLU A 339 -8.11 -15.30 7.33
N ARG A 340 -9.04 -15.03 6.41
CA ARG A 340 -10.46 -14.86 6.74
C ARG A 340 -11.06 -16.22 7.10
N GLU A 341 -11.84 -16.25 8.17
CA GLU A 341 -12.58 -17.44 8.57
C GLU A 341 -13.88 -17.57 7.75
N ASP A 342 -14.31 -18.80 7.52
CA ASP A 342 -15.61 -19.06 6.90
C ASP A 342 -16.75 -18.65 7.85
N GLY A 343 -17.79 -18.01 7.33
CA GLY A 343 -18.96 -17.63 8.11
C GLY A 343 -19.65 -16.36 7.63
N LEU A 344 -20.77 -16.03 8.30
CA LEU A 344 -21.52 -14.79 8.02
C LEU A 344 -20.89 -13.55 8.67
N GLU A 345 -20.17 -13.74 9.78
CA GLU A 345 -19.46 -12.65 10.47
C GLU A 345 -18.03 -12.57 9.97
N TYR A 346 -17.55 -11.35 9.72
CA TYR A 346 -16.14 -11.14 9.38
C TYR A 346 -15.25 -11.41 10.60
N LYS A 347 -14.40 -12.42 10.47
CA LYS A 347 -13.31 -12.73 11.40
C LYS A 347 -12.05 -13.01 10.59
N CYS A 348 -10.93 -12.48 11.08
CA CYS A 348 -9.65 -12.66 10.44
C CYS A 348 -8.58 -12.96 11.48
N LYS A 349 -7.76 -13.97 11.19
CA LYS A 349 -6.61 -14.36 12.02
C LYS A 349 -5.31 -14.21 11.23
N THR A 350 -4.19 -14.12 11.93
CA THR A 350 -2.88 -14.09 11.29
C THR A 350 -2.38 -15.49 10.96
N LYS A 351 -1.68 -15.61 9.83
CA LYS A 351 -0.89 -16.77 9.44
C LYS A 351 0.48 -16.35 8.92
N LEU A 352 1.32 -17.34 8.60
CA LEU A 352 2.63 -17.12 8.01
C LEU A 352 2.66 -17.64 6.58
N VAL A 353 3.21 -16.85 5.66
CA VAL A 353 3.47 -17.24 4.27
C VAL A 353 4.96 -17.06 4.02
N LYS A 354 5.60 -18.03 3.36
CA LYS A 354 7.04 -17.94 3.10
C LYS A 354 7.34 -16.75 2.18
N LEU A 355 8.45 -16.05 2.42
CA LEU A 355 8.81 -14.87 1.61
C LEU A 355 9.01 -15.23 0.14
N GLU A 356 9.58 -16.42 -0.15
CA GLU A 356 9.74 -16.94 -1.52
C GLU A 356 8.42 -17.14 -2.28
N GLU A 357 7.32 -17.37 -1.56
CA GLU A 357 6.01 -17.57 -2.16
C GLU A 357 5.31 -16.26 -2.51
N VAL A 358 5.65 -15.18 -1.81
CA VAL A 358 5.06 -13.84 -1.97
C VAL A 358 5.85 -12.99 -2.96
N ALA A 359 7.18 -13.03 -2.89
CA ALA A 359 8.05 -12.19 -3.70
C ALA A 359 7.71 -12.33 -5.19
N ASN A 360 7.52 -11.19 -5.86
CA ASN A 360 7.25 -11.09 -7.30
C ASN A 360 5.96 -11.79 -7.78
N LYS A 361 4.97 -12.06 -6.90
CA LYS A 361 3.64 -12.53 -7.30
C LYS A 361 2.57 -11.50 -6.97
N GLU A 362 1.64 -11.31 -7.89
CA GLU A 362 0.54 -10.35 -7.75
C GLU A 362 -0.81 -11.06 -7.63
N LYS A 363 -1.62 -10.66 -6.65
CA LYS A 363 -3.02 -11.04 -6.50
C LYS A 363 -3.90 -10.05 -7.28
N LYS A 364 -4.65 -10.53 -8.27
CA LYS A 364 -5.58 -9.74 -9.10
C LYS A 364 -7.04 -9.95 -8.69
N ILE A 365 -7.93 -9.07 -9.13
CA ILE A 365 -9.38 -9.29 -9.02
C ILE A 365 -9.75 -10.55 -9.82
N PRO A 366 -10.48 -11.52 -9.23
CA PRO A 366 -10.98 -12.67 -9.97
C PRO A 366 -11.96 -12.26 -11.08
N ARG A 367 -11.84 -12.84 -12.28
CA ARG A 367 -12.68 -12.48 -13.44
C ARG A 367 -14.16 -12.69 -13.15
N GLU A 368 -14.47 -13.70 -12.35
CA GLU A 368 -15.81 -14.07 -11.92
C GLU A 368 -16.48 -12.98 -11.07
N TRP A 369 -15.71 -12.09 -10.42
CA TRP A 369 -16.22 -10.96 -9.64
C TRP A 369 -16.52 -9.72 -10.50
N ILE A 370 -16.07 -9.71 -11.75
CA ILE A 370 -16.36 -8.66 -12.74
C ILE A 370 -17.59 -9.10 -13.54
N ASN A 371 -18.51 -8.17 -13.84
CA ASN A 371 -19.69 -8.44 -14.65
C ASN A 371 -19.33 -8.93 -16.07
N GLU A 372 -20.30 -9.47 -16.79
CA GLU A 372 -20.06 -10.04 -18.13
C GLU A 372 -19.52 -8.98 -19.10
N ALA A 373 -20.12 -7.78 -19.07
CA ALA A 373 -19.73 -6.63 -19.89
C ALA A 373 -18.33 -6.05 -19.57
N GLY A 374 -17.72 -6.42 -18.43
CA GLY A 374 -16.39 -5.93 -18.05
C GLY A 374 -16.33 -4.50 -17.51
N ASN A 375 -17.48 -3.87 -17.26
CA ASN A 375 -17.64 -2.47 -16.86
C ASN A 375 -18.33 -2.31 -15.48
N GLY A 376 -18.28 -3.34 -14.64
CA GLY A 376 -18.90 -3.35 -13.32
C GLY A 376 -18.49 -4.55 -12.46
N LEU A 377 -18.84 -4.51 -11.18
CA LEU A 377 -18.51 -5.55 -10.19
C LEU A 377 -19.77 -6.28 -9.74
N LYS A 378 -19.61 -7.54 -9.36
CA LYS A 378 -20.67 -8.39 -8.79
C LYS A 378 -20.63 -8.38 -7.25
N LYS A 379 -21.65 -9.02 -6.64
CA LYS A 379 -21.85 -9.06 -5.19
C LYS A 379 -20.66 -9.67 -4.44
N GLU A 380 -19.96 -10.63 -5.04
CA GLU A 380 -18.80 -11.31 -4.46
C GLU A 380 -17.70 -10.33 -4.07
N PHE A 381 -17.45 -9.30 -4.90
CA PHE A 381 -16.50 -8.25 -4.55
C PHE A 381 -17.01 -7.39 -3.38
N ILE A 382 -18.31 -7.07 -3.35
CA ILE A 382 -18.92 -6.30 -2.26
C ILE A 382 -18.78 -7.06 -0.94
N ASP A 383 -19.11 -8.35 -0.93
CA ASP A 383 -19.03 -9.21 0.26
C ASP A 383 -17.59 -9.32 0.78
N TYR A 384 -16.61 -9.34 -0.14
CA TYR A 384 -15.18 -9.32 0.21
C TYR A 384 -14.75 -7.99 0.84
N ALA A 385 -15.04 -6.87 0.18
CA ALA A 385 -14.47 -5.56 0.51
C ALA A 385 -15.23 -4.82 1.62
N LEU A 386 -16.55 -5.03 1.74
CA LEU A 386 -17.38 -4.30 2.70
C LEU A 386 -16.92 -4.46 4.16
N PRO A 387 -16.54 -5.66 4.65
CA PRO A 387 -16.02 -5.81 6.02
C PRO A 387 -14.71 -5.06 6.28
N LEU A 388 -13.88 -4.87 5.23
CA LEU A 388 -12.56 -4.25 5.33
C LEU A 388 -12.62 -2.73 5.50
N ILE A 389 -13.78 -2.11 5.27
CA ILE A 389 -13.98 -0.66 5.43
C ILE A 389 -14.70 -0.28 6.73
N GLN A 390 -15.04 -1.26 7.57
CA GLN A 390 -15.91 -1.04 8.73
C GLN A 390 -15.24 -0.28 9.88
N GLY A 391 -16.10 0.36 10.69
CA GLY A 391 -15.73 1.17 11.85
C GLY A 391 -14.99 2.47 11.50
N ALA A 392 -15.04 3.48 12.38
CA ALA A 392 -14.36 4.76 12.18
C ALA A 392 -13.07 4.84 12.99
N SER A 393 -11.97 5.21 12.32
CA SER A 393 -10.71 5.57 12.98
C SER A 393 -10.21 6.87 12.37
N SER A 394 -10.06 7.89 13.20
CA SER A 394 -9.58 9.21 12.80
C SER A 394 -8.61 9.74 13.87
N PRO A 395 -7.60 10.52 13.47
CA PRO A 395 -6.74 11.19 14.42
C PRO A 395 -7.55 12.14 15.31
N PRO A 396 -7.11 12.37 16.56
CA PRO A 396 -7.64 13.45 17.38
C PRO A 396 -7.47 14.79 16.65
N LEU A 397 -8.33 15.76 16.98
CA LEU A 397 -8.29 17.08 16.37
C LEU A 397 -7.61 18.09 17.29
N GLU A 398 -6.82 18.97 16.69
CA GLU A 398 -6.26 20.17 17.32
C GLU A 398 -6.59 21.35 16.40
N ASN A 399 -7.33 22.35 16.90
CA ASN A 399 -7.88 23.45 16.09
C ASN A 399 -8.73 22.95 14.90
N SER A 400 -9.51 21.89 15.12
CA SER A 400 -10.32 21.20 14.09
C SER A 400 -9.52 20.58 12.95
N LEU A 401 -8.20 20.45 13.09
CA LEU A 401 -7.31 19.78 12.13
C LEU A 401 -6.74 18.48 12.73
N PRO A 402 -6.46 17.46 11.90
CA PRO A 402 -5.80 16.24 12.34
C PRO A 402 -4.49 16.49 13.10
N ARG A 403 -4.44 16.04 14.36
CA ARG A 403 -3.22 16.03 15.16
C ARG A 403 -2.49 14.71 14.91
N PHE A 404 -1.46 14.78 14.06
CA PHE A 404 -0.59 13.64 13.75
C PHE A 404 0.58 13.50 14.73
N ALA A 405 1.18 12.30 14.78
CA ALA A 405 2.33 11.99 15.62
C ALA A 405 3.56 12.84 15.26
N LYS A 406 4.30 13.26 16.29
CA LYS A 406 5.54 14.03 16.23
C LYS A 406 6.62 13.28 17.01
N LEU A 407 7.22 12.29 16.37
CA LEU A 407 8.34 11.53 16.94
C LEU A 407 9.56 12.44 17.16
N LYS A 408 10.27 12.24 18.28
CA LYS A 408 11.53 12.93 18.61
C LYS A 408 12.66 12.55 17.67
N LYS A 409 12.66 11.31 17.16
CA LYS A 409 13.66 10.75 16.24
C LYS A 409 15.07 10.86 16.80
N VAL A 410 15.25 10.48 18.07
CA VAL A 410 16.56 10.51 18.74
C VAL A 410 17.48 9.50 18.07
N LYS A 411 18.61 9.96 17.53
CA LYS A 411 19.56 9.08 16.83
C LYS A 411 20.33 8.19 17.81
N VAL A 412 20.61 6.96 17.40
CA VAL A 412 21.48 6.04 18.14
C VAL A 412 22.92 6.55 18.13
N SER A 413 23.57 6.62 19.30
CA SER A 413 24.96 7.05 19.44
C SER A 413 25.92 6.06 18.76
N GLY A 414 26.92 6.56 18.03
CA GLY A 414 27.88 5.74 17.27
C GLY A 414 27.54 5.52 15.80
N ALA A 415 26.42 6.08 15.31
CA ALA A 415 26.21 6.32 13.88
C ALA A 415 27.25 7.35 13.41
N SER A 416 28.19 6.95 12.54
CA SER A 416 29.29 7.82 12.13
C SER A 416 28.77 9.08 11.45
N LEU A 417 28.99 10.24 12.06
CA LEU A 417 28.73 11.56 11.46
C LEU A 417 29.69 11.92 10.31
N ASN A 418 30.66 11.05 9.98
CA ASN A 418 31.76 11.34 9.05
C ASN A 418 31.95 10.27 7.96
N ARG A 419 30.92 9.96 7.19
CA ARG A 419 31.12 9.28 5.90
C ARG A 419 30.40 10.05 4.81
N GLU A 420 31.14 10.42 3.77
CA GLU A 420 30.58 11.12 2.61
C GLU A 420 29.39 10.32 2.06
N PRO A 421 28.33 11.00 1.60
CA PRO A 421 27.19 10.33 0.98
C PRO A 421 27.69 9.43 -0.15
N VAL A 422 27.25 8.18 -0.17
CA VAL A 422 27.50 7.27 -1.28
C VAL A 422 26.97 7.95 -2.55
N THR A 423 27.87 8.38 -3.42
CA THR A 423 27.53 8.98 -4.72
C THR A 423 26.95 7.88 -5.60
N ILE A 424 25.63 7.78 -5.60
CA ILE A 424 24.93 6.89 -6.53
C ILE A 424 24.98 7.58 -7.88
N GLY A 425 25.70 6.97 -8.82
CA GLY A 425 25.65 7.37 -10.23
C GLY A 425 24.20 7.27 -10.71
N SER A 426 23.59 8.42 -10.97
CA SER A 426 22.36 8.51 -11.74
C SER A 426 22.68 8.05 -13.17
N LYS A 427 22.25 6.86 -13.54
CA LYS A 427 22.02 6.48 -14.93
C LYS A 427 20.63 5.92 -15.08
#